data_AF-A0A127EGP7-F1
#
_entry.id   AF-A0A127EGP7-F1
#
_cell.length_a   1.000
_cell.length_b   1.000
_cell.length_c   1.000
_cell.angle_alpha   90.00
_cell.angle_beta   90.00
_cell.angle_gamma   90.00
#
_symmetry.space_group_name_H-M   'P 1'
#
loop_
_entity.id
_entity.type
_entity.pdbx_description
1 polymer ?
#
loop_
_entity_poly.entity_id
_entity_poly.type
_entity_poly.pdbx_seq_one_letter_code
_entity_poly.pdbx_strand_id
1 'polypeptide(L)' 'MINIPDYCYEYGNDEKEPKVAFECSWCGECIYVGDDYYDIGDIKMCCECNDECKSVAEEGF' A
#
# COMPACT_ATOMS: atom_id res chain seq x y z
N MET A 1 -14.78 6.04 48.40
CA MET A 1 -15.37 5.86 47.05
C MET A 1 -14.71 6.86 46.14
N ILE A 2 -13.73 6.40 45.36
CA ILE A 2 -12.97 7.25 44.44
C ILE A 2 -13.85 7.41 43.20
N ASN A 3 -14.22 8.66 42.90
CA ASN A 3 -14.97 9.04 41.71
C ASN A 3 -13.99 8.99 40.53
N ILE A 4 -13.93 7.86 39.84
CA ILE A 4 -13.14 7.73 38.62
C ILE A 4 -14.05 8.27 37.51
N PRO A 5 -13.69 9.37 36.84
CA PRO A 5 -14.44 9.80 35.67
C PRO A 5 -14.35 8.69 34.61
N ASP A 6 -15.50 8.30 34.07
CA ASP A 6 -15.62 7.49 32.84
C ASP A 6 -14.99 8.28 31.68
N TYR A 7 -13.66 8.31 31.65
CA TYR A 7 -12.95 8.51 30.41
C TYR A 7 -13.29 7.29 29.57
N CYS A 8 -14.35 7.42 28.80
CA CYS A 8 -14.49 6.74 27.53
C CYS A 8 -13.23 7.09 26.74
N TYR A 9 -12.16 6.33 26.96
CA TYR A 9 -11.14 6.17 25.94
C TYR A 9 -11.90 5.52 24.81
N GLU A 10 -12.40 6.39 23.93
CA GLU A 10 -12.66 6.05 22.54
C GLU A 10 -11.30 5.56 22.04
N TYR A 11 -11.00 4.28 22.31
CA TYR A 11 -10.21 3.49 21.39
C TYR A 11 -11.07 3.52 20.14
N GLY A 12 -10.92 4.61 19.38
CA GLY A 12 -11.32 4.72 18.01
C GLY A 12 -10.63 3.57 17.36
N ASN A 13 -11.33 2.44 17.35
CA ASN A 13 -11.17 1.37 16.40
C ASN A 13 -11.67 1.99 15.08
N ASP A 14 -11.05 3.10 14.68
CA ASP A 14 -11.06 3.61 13.33
C ASP A 14 -10.30 2.52 12.59
N GLU A 15 -11.02 1.47 12.21
CA GLU A 15 -10.71 0.66 11.06
C GLU A 15 -10.65 1.67 9.91
N LYS A 16 -9.52 2.37 9.82
CA LYS A 16 -9.28 3.42 8.84
C LYS A 16 -9.32 2.67 7.53
N GLU A 17 -10.44 2.83 6.83
CA GLU A 17 -10.57 2.34 5.48
C GLU A 17 -9.27 2.68 4.73
N PRO A 18 -8.67 1.68 4.06
CA PRO A 18 -7.37 1.87 3.45
C PRO A 18 -7.48 3.02 2.46
N LYS A 19 -6.66 4.06 2.68
CA LYS A 19 -6.69 5.26 1.85
C LYS A 19 -5.93 4.97 0.56
N VAL A 20 -6.59 5.08 -0.59
CA VAL A 20 -5.93 4.98 -1.90
C VAL A 20 -4.95 6.15 -2.05
N ALA A 21 -3.70 5.85 -2.36
CA ALA A 21 -2.68 6.85 -2.67
C ALA A 21 -2.73 7.23 -4.16
N PHE A 22 -2.70 6.22 -5.04
CA PHE A 22 -2.77 6.35 -6.50
C PHE A 22 -3.00 4.97 -7.13
N GLU A 23 -3.12 4.91 -8.45
CA GLU A 23 -3.30 3.67 -9.20
C GLU A 23 -1.98 3.23 -9.86
N CYS A 24 -1.79 1.92 -9.97
CA CYS A 24 -0.71 1.33 -10.77
C CYS A 24 -0.88 1.74 -12.24
N SER A 25 0.17 2.30 -12.83
CA SER A 25 0.16 2.76 -14.23
C SER A 25 0.05 1.62 -15.25
N TRP A 26 0.22 0.36 -14.83
CA TRP A 26 0.21 -0.81 -15.71
C TRP A 26 -1.11 -1.60 -15.66
N CYS A 27 -1.54 -2.00 -14.46
CA CYS A 27 -2.77 -2.79 -14.29
C CYS A 27 -3.99 -1.97 -13.88
N GLY A 28 -3.80 -0.73 -13.39
CA GLY A 28 -4.88 0.13 -12.88
C GLY A 28 -5.36 -0.19 -11.46
N GLU A 29 -4.75 -1.17 -10.78
CA GLU A 29 -5.08 -1.49 -9.38
C GLU A 29 -4.70 -0.34 -8.43
N CYS A 30 -5.49 -0.17 -7.37
CA CYS A 30 -5.24 0.84 -6.35
C CYS A 30 -4.03 0.47 -5.48
N ILE A 31 -3.12 1.42 -5.29
CA ILE A 31 -2.01 1.35 -4.34
C ILE A 31 -2.41 2.19 -3.13
N TYR A 32 -2.47 1.57 -1.96
CA TYR A 32 -2.94 2.21 -0.74
C TYR A 32 -1.78 2.83 0.05
N VAL A 33 -2.10 3.78 0.90
CA VAL A 33 -1.11 4.43 1.78
C VAL A 33 -0.50 3.39 2.71
N GLY A 34 0.81 3.18 2.58
CA GLY A 34 1.55 2.18 3.34
C GLY A 34 1.93 0.95 2.52
N ASP A 35 1.39 0.80 1.30
CA ASP A 35 1.78 -0.26 0.38
C ASP A 35 3.14 0.02 -0.24
N ASP A 36 3.89 -1.05 -0.49
CA ASP A 36 5.13 -1.00 -1.26
C ASP A 36 4.82 -0.90 -2.76
N TYR A 37 5.56 -0.03 -3.45
CA TYR A 37 5.46 0.17 -4.90
C TYR A 37 6.80 0.59 -5.49
N TYR A 38 6.90 0.47 -6.81
CA TYR A 38 8.08 0.87 -7.58
C TYR A 38 7.80 2.20 -8.30
N ASP A 39 8.65 3.19 -8.07
CA ASP A 39 8.61 4.48 -8.75
C ASP A 39 9.69 4.52 -9.84
N ILE A 40 9.28 4.41 -11.10
CA ILE A 40 10.16 4.32 -12.27
C ILE A 40 9.84 5.49 -13.22
N GLY A 41 10.39 6.66 -12.90
CA GLY A 41 10.13 7.88 -13.66
C GLY A 41 8.70 8.37 -13.46
N ASP A 42 7.91 8.40 -14.54
CA ASP A 42 6.49 8.76 -14.48
C ASP A 42 5.57 7.55 -14.21
N ILE A 43 6.14 6.35 -14.14
CA ILE A 43 5.40 5.09 -13.97
C ILE A 43 5.44 4.70 -12.49
N LYS A 44 4.26 4.51 -11.90
CA LYS A 44 4.11 3.91 -10.57
C LYS A 44 3.60 2.48 -10.73
N MET A 45 4.35 1.50 -10.26
CA MET A 45 4.06 0.09 -10.53
C MET A 45 3.91 -0.70 -9.22
N CYS A 46 2.85 -1.50 -9.09
CA CYS A 46 2.66 -2.39 -7.95
C CYS A 46 3.65 -3.56 -7.98
N CYS A 47 3.83 -4.23 -6.84
CA CYS A 47 4.76 -5.35 -6.72
C CYS A 47 4.40 -6.53 -7.63
N GLU A 48 3.11 -6.81 -7.85
CA GLU A 48 2.65 -7.89 -8.73
C GLU A 48 3.12 -7.68 -10.18
N CYS A 49 2.89 -6.48 -10.74
CA CYS A 49 3.36 -6.17 -12.09
C CYS A 49 4.90 -6.20 -12.18
N ASN A 50 5.60 -5.74 -11.14
CA ASN A 50 7.06 -5.82 -11.11
C ASN A 50 7.55 -7.27 -11.17
N ASP A 51 6.95 -8.16 -10.39
CA ASP A 51 7.31 -9.57 -10.34
C ASP A 51 6.99 -10.28 -11.66
N GLU A 52 5.87 -9.94 -12.31
CA GLU A 52 5.54 -10.45 -13.65
C GLU A 52 6.50 -9.96 -14.73
N CYS A 53 7.04 -8.74 -14.60
CA CYS A 53 8.02 -8.17 -15.53
C CYS A 53 9.43 -8.73 -15.32
N LYS A 54 9.69 -9.41 -14.20
CA LYS A 54 11.02 -9.88 -13.85
C LYS A 54 11.45 -11.03 -14.75
N SER A 55 12.53 -10.82 -15.49
CA SER A 55 13.18 -11.84 -16.32
C SER A 55 14.63 -12.03 -15.92
N VAL A 56 15.15 -13.24 -16.08
CA VAL A 56 16.59 -13.53 -15.88
C VAL A 56 17.30 -13.28 -17.20
N ALA A 57 18.33 -12.44 -17.19
CA ALA A 57 19.18 -12.25 -18.35
C ALA A 57 19.99 -13.54 -18.58
N GLU A 58 19.82 -14.17 -19.74
CA GLU A 58 20.60 -15.34 -20.15
C GLU A 58 21.81 -14.89 -21.00
N GLU A 59 22.93 -15.59 -20.88
CA GLU A 59 24.07 -15.41 -21.79
C GLU A 59 23.63 -15.86 -23.19
N GLY A 60 23.60 -14.93 -24.15
CA GLY A 60 23.31 -15.26 -25.54
C GLY A 60 24.42 -16.15 -26.11
N PHE A 61 24.09 -17.41 -26.41
CA PHE A 61 24.95 -18.35 -27.13
C PHE A 61 24.52 -18.46 -28.60
#